data_AF-A0A661ZWK1-F1
#
_entry.id   AF-A0A661ZWK1-F1
#
_cell.length_a   1.000
_cell.length_b   1.000
_cell.length_c   1.000
_cell.angle_alpha   90.00
_cell.angle_beta   90.00
_cell.angle_gamma   90.00
#
_symmetry.space_group_name_H-M   'P 1'
#
loop_
_entity.id
_entity.type
_entity.pdbx_description
1 polymer ?
#
loop_
_entity_poly.entity_id
_entity_poly.type
_entity_poly.pdbx_seq_one_letter_code
_entity_poly.pdbx_strand_id
1 'polypeptide(L)'
;MFLKTLQITSGQKVIREIVFRKGINLIIDETLNVDAQSTGNNIGKTTVLKLIDFCFGAKPQIIYTDTENKRESYTLVKGFLINNEVLITLELTDDLDEGNANEIVIERNFLSKNKIIRRINGQDYTEDEFEIELLKLIFPEHLADKPSLRQIISHNIRYKDQHLNNTLKTLSRYSSDTEYETLYLFLLGCEFYKVNEKQEITTKLKQEITFKNRLEKQQSKNDYEIALSLIDNEIEELNESKARLNINENFEADLNNLNKLKYKINKSSS
;
A
#
# COMPACT_ATOMS: atom_id res chain seq x y z
N MET A 1 8.94 -13.44 18.24
CA MET A 1 10.23 -12.79 17.95
C MET A 1 10.50 -11.56 18.78
N PHE A 2 11.76 -11.40 19.19
CA PHE A 2 12.35 -10.28 19.91
C PHE A 2 13.42 -9.59 19.05
N LEU A 3 13.67 -8.31 19.30
CA LEU A 3 14.87 -7.63 18.78
C LEU A 3 16.08 -8.20 19.54
N LYS A 4 17.12 -8.66 18.82
CA LYS A 4 18.35 -9.22 19.39
C LYS A 4 19.48 -8.19 19.36
N THR A 5 19.83 -7.72 18.17
CA THR A 5 20.87 -6.69 17.96
C THR A 5 20.47 -5.71 16.87
N LEU A 6 20.93 -4.46 17.00
CA LEU A 6 20.92 -3.47 15.93
C LEU A 6 22.36 -2.97 15.74
N GLN A 7 22.94 -3.26 14.58
CA GLN A 7 24.29 -2.87 14.21
C GLN A 7 24.28 -1.80 13.12
N ILE A 8 25.16 -0.81 13.27
CA ILE A 8 25.40 0.26 12.30
C ILE A 8 26.85 0.15 11.89
N THR A 9 27.11 -0.15 10.63
CA THR A 9 28.47 -0.37 10.11
C THR A 9 28.75 0.52 8.90
N SER A 10 30.04 0.75 8.66
CA SER A 10 30.57 1.38 7.44
C SER A 10 31.77 0.56 6.99
N GLY A 11 31.58 -0.25 5.94
CA GLY A 11 32.53 -1.29 5.56
C GLY A 11 32.80 -2.24 6.74
N GLN A 12 34.08 -2.40 7.10
CA GLN A 12 34.50 -3.25 8.23
C GLN A 12 34.39 -2.56 9.60
N LYS A 13 34.09 -1.26 9.64
CA LYS A 13 34.03 -0.48 10.89
C LYS A 13 32.64 -0.56 11.50
N VAL A 14 32.55 -1.04 12.73
CA VAL A 14 31.34 -0.92 13.55
C VAL A 14 31.26 0.51 14.09
N ILE A 15 30.23 1.25 13.69
CA ILE A 15 29.95 2.60 14.19
C ILE A 15 29.25 2.49 15.54
N ARG A 16 28.25 1.60 15.63
CA ARG A 16 27.51 1.33 16.86
C ARG A 16 26.90 -0.05 16.81
N GLU A 17 26.82 -0.68 17.96
CA GLU A 17 26.11 -1.93 18.18
C GLU A 17 25.21 -1.76 19.40
N ILE A 18 23.94 -2.16 19.26
CA ILE A 18 22.95 -2.10 20.34
C ILE A 18 22.45 -3.52 20.54
N VAL A 19 22.75 -4.09 21.71
CA VAL A 19 22.27 -5.42 22.12
C VAL A 19 21.04 -5.23 22.98
N PHE A 20 19.92 -5.82 22.56
CA PHE A 20 18.66 -5.77 23.28
C PHE A 20 18.60 -6.89 24.33
N ARG A 21 17.90 -6.60 25.42
CA ARG A 21 17.69 -7.55 26.52
C ARG A 21 16.22 -7.86 26.69
N LYS A 22 15.92 -8.99 27.33
CA LYS A 22 14.56 -9.35 27.73
C LYS A 22 14.00 -8.30 28.70
N GLY A 23 12.75 -7.91 28.49
CA GLY A 23 12.09 -6.85 29.26
C GLY A 23 12.27 -5.46 28.66
N ILE A 24 12.35 -4.44 29.51
CA ILE A 24 12.33 -3.03 29.11
C ILE A 24 13.74 -2.57 28.74
N ASN A 25 13.90 -2.07 27.52
CA ASN A 25 15.13 -1.44 27.04
C ASN A 25 14.92 0.09 27.04
N LEU A 26 15.74 0.83 27.79
CA LEU A 26 15.66 2.29 27.90
C LEU A 26 16.80 2.96 27.14
N ILE A 27 16.47 3.87 26.22
CA ILE A 27 17.45 4.67 25.47
C ILE A 27 17.55 6.03 26.16
N ILE A 28 18.63 6.23 26.92
CA ILE A 28 18.85 7.40 27.76
C ILE A 28 19.89 8.32 27.09
N ASP A 29 19.79 9.62 27.35
CA ASP A 29 20.83 10.57 26.97
C ASP A 29 22.00 10.51 27.94
N GLU A 30 23.22 10.43 27.42
CA GLU A 30 24.43 10.63 28.20
C GLU A 30 25.00 12.03 27.92
N THR A 31 24.21 13.08 28.12
CA THR A 31 24.77 14.44 28.21
C THR A 31 25.46 14.59 29.54
N LEU A 32 26.80 14.50 29.54
CA LEU A 32 27.64 14.86 30.67
C LEU A 32 27.33 16.32 31.05
N ASN A 33 26.88 16.54 32.28
CA ASN A 33 26.52 17.84 32.84
C ASN A 33 27.64 18.88 32.69
N VAL A 34 27.60 19.64 31.59
CA VAL A 34 28.28 20.94 31.47
C VAL A 34 27.20 21.88 30.93
N ASP A 35 26.65 22.68 31.85
CA ASP A 35 25.59 23.67 31.65
C ASP A 35 24.18 23.12 31.40
N ALA A 36 23.33 23.26 32.43
CA ALA A 36 21.92 22.87 32.52
C ALA A 36 20.97 23.58 31.51
N GLN A 37 21.50 24.22 30.47
CA GLN A 37 20.76 24.88 29.39
C GLN A 37 20.92 24.22 28.01
N SER A 38 21.80 23.22 27.87
CA SER A 38 21.89 22.46 26.61
C SER A 38 20.85 21.33 26.59
N THR A 39 19.62 21.64 26.15
CA THR A 39 18.60 20.61 25.96
C THR A 39 19.02 19.67 24.83
N GLY A 40 19.42 18.44 25.17
CA GLY A 40 19.78 17.35 24.26
C GLY A 40 18.61 16.79 23.43
N ASN A 41 17.68 17.63 23.00
CA ASN A 41 16.43 17.22 22.33
C ASN A 41 16.62 16.66 20.91
N ASN A 42 17.86 16.51 20.42
CA ASN A 42 18.17 16.00 19.09
C ASN A 42 19.29 14.94 19.07
N ILE A 43 19.59 14.29 20.20
CA ILE A 43 20.73 13.33 20.34
C ILE A 43 20.34 11.91 19.86
N GLY A 44 19.66 11.81 18.71
CA GLY A 44 19.49 10.54 18.00
C GLY A 44 18.67 9.43 18.67
N LYS A 45 17.98 9.68 19.79
CA LYS A 45 17.11 8.68 20.47
C LYS A 45 16.05 8.13 19.53
N THR A 46 15.31 9.04 18.90
CA THR A 46 14.29 8.70 17.89
C THR A 46 14.90 8.06 16.65
N THR A 47 16.18 8.34 16.35
CA THR A 47 16.89 7.73 15.23
C THR A 47 17.02 6.22 15.40
N VAL A 48 17.22 5.71 16.62
CA VAL A 48 17.25 4.26 16.87
C VAL A 48 15.91 3.62 16.47
N LEU A 49 14.79 4.21 16.89
CA LEU A 49 13.46 3.72 16.51
C LEU A 49 13.21 3.82 15.00
N LYS A 50 13.66 4.91 14.35
CA LYS A 50 13.56 5.09 12.90
C LYS A 50 14.42 4.09 12.13
N LEU A 51 15.58 3.68 12.64
CA LEU A 51 16.44 2.66 12.03
C LEU A 51 15.80 1.27 12.13
N ILE A 52 15.17 0.95 13.25
CA ILE A 52 14.38 -0.29 13.40
C ILE A 52 13.20 -0.26 12.44
N ASP A 53 12.44 0.84 12.38
CA ASP A 53 11.32 1.01 11.44
C ASP A 53 11.77 0.92 9.97
N PHE A 54 12.97 1.43 9.67
CA PHE A 54 13.62 1.29 8.38
C PHE A 54 13.92 -0.18 8.06
N CYS A 55 14.44 -0.98 8.98
CA CYS A 55 14.60 -2.43 8.73
C CYS A 55 13.26 -3.13 8.46
N PHE A 56 12.16 -2.70 9.12
CA PHE A 56 10.81 -3.19 8.84
C PHE A 56 10.12 -2.54 7.62
N GLY A 57 10.90 -2.14 6.61
CA GLY A 57 10.37 -1.71 5.31
C GLY A 57 9.98 -0.23 5.20
N ALA A 58 10.22 0.61 6.23
CA ALA A 58 9.99 2.05 6.06
C ALA A 58 10.93 2.65 5.01
N LYS A 59 10.54 3.79 4.44
CA LYS A 59 11.36 4.51 3.45
C LYS A 59 12.53 5.23 4.14
N PRO A 60 13.73 5.29 3.53
CA PRO A 60 14.93 5.87 4.15
C PRO A 60 14.77 7.35 4.55
N GLN A 61 13.87 8.08 3.89
CA GLN A 61 13.56 9.47 4.17
C GLN A 61 13.16 9.72 5.63
N ILE A 62 12.58 8.74 6.33
CA ILE A 62 12.17 8.95 7.73
C ILE A 62 13.35 9.33 8.66
N ILE A 63 14.58 9.01 8.27
CA ILE A 63 15.81 9.25 9.06
C ILE A 63 16.36 10.65 8.84
N TYR A 64 16.35 11.15 7.60
CA TYR A 64 17.01 12.41 7.23
C TYR A 64 16.07 13.49 6.70
N THR A 65 14.75 13.29 6.71
CA THR A 65 13.76 14.32 6.36
C THR A 65 13.19 14.95 7.63
N ASP A 66 13.01 16.27 7.61
CA ASP A 66 12.40 17.01 8.70
C ASP A 66 10.93 16.60 8.91
N THR A 67 10.54 16.41 10.17
CA THR A 67 9.19 15.96 10.54
C THR A 67 8.12 17.02 10.30
N GLU A 68 8.47 18.30 10.47
CA GLU A 68 7.59 19.44 10.24
C GLU A 68 7.63 19.86 8.77
N ASN A 69 8.82 19.89 8.16
CA ASN A 69 9.01 20.26 6.78
C ASN A 69 9.47 19.09 5.89
N LYS A 70 8.52 18.33 5.35
CA LYS A 70 8.81 17.18 4.48
C LYS A 70 9.61 17.48 3.21
N ARG A 71 9.74 18.76 2.82
CA ARG A 71 10.56 19.20 1.68
C ARG A 71 12.03 19.41 2.06
N GLU A 72 12.31 19.51 3.35
CA GLU A 72 13.63 19.76 3.89
C GLU A 72 14.26 18.45 4.36
N SER A 73 15.52 18.25 3.98
CA SER A 73 16.30 17.09 4.37
C SER A 73 17.60 17.52 5.01
N TYR A 74 17.96 16.90 6.13
CA TYR A 74 19.25 17.08 6.81
C TYR A 74 20.37 16.52 5.92
N THR A 75 20.95 17.41 5.11
CA THR A 75 21.96 17.07 4.10
C THR A 75 23.20 16.43 4.70
N LEU A 76 23.62 16.86 5.89
CA LEU A 76 24.74 16.28 6.63
C LEU A 76 24.49 14.80 6.99
N VAL A 77 23.30 14.48 7.53
CA VAL A 77 22.93 13.11 7.89
C VAL A 77 22.83 12.25 6.64
N LYS A 78 22.13 12.74 5.61
CA LYS A 78 22.00 12.02 4.35
C LYS A 78 23.36 11.76 3.70
N GLY A 79 24.23 12.77 3.67
CA GLY A 79 25.58 12.67 3.15
C GLY A 79 26.42 11.67 3.93
N PHE A 80 26.34 11.67 5.26
CA PHE A 80 27.02 10.69 6.10
C PHE A 80 26.58 9.25 5.78
N LEU A 81 25.27 9.00 5.68
CA LEU A 81 24.74 7.66 5.41
C LEU A 81 25.14 7.12 4.03
N ILE A 82 25.13 7.98 3.01
CA ILE A 82 25.44 7.59 1.63
C ILE A 82 26.94 7.51 1.40
N ASN A 83 27.70 8.53 1.79
CA ASN A 83 29.13 8.62 1.49
C ASN A 83 29.96 7.60 2.26
N ASN A 84 29.52 7.21 3.46
CA ASN A 84 30.18 6.16 4.24
C ASN A 84 29.58 4.76 3.97
N GLU A 85 28.71 4.62 2.97
CA GLU A 85 28.05 3.36 2.60
C GLU A 85 27.49 2.63 3.82
N VAL A 86 26.75 3.36 4.67
CA VAL A 86 26.27 2.84 5.97
C VAL A 86 25.30 1.68 5.75
N LEU A 87 25.57 0.57 6.43
CA LEU A 87 24.74 -0.62 6.48
C LEU A 87 24.11 -0.74 7.87
N ILE A 88 22.80 -1.00 7.88
CA ILE A 88 22.03 -1.28 9.09
C ILE A 88 21.68 -2.75 9.08
N THR A 89 22.10 -3.45 10.13
CA THR A 89 21.80 -4.87 10.34
C THR A 89 20.94 -4.99 11.59
N LEU A 90 19.73 -5.54 11.44
CA LEU A 90 18.81 -5.82 12.54
C LEU A 90 18.64 -7.33 12.65
N GLU A 91 18.97 -7.90 13.80
CA GLU A 91 18.77 -9.30 14.10
C GLU A 91 17.53 -9.47 14.99
N LEU A 92 16.66 -10.40 14.60
CA LEU A 92 15.51 -10.86 15.37
C LEU A 92 15.75 -12.30 15.81
N THR A 93 15.23 -12.68 16.97
CA THR A 93 15.29 -14.05 17.48
C THR A 93 13.95 -14.47 18.08
N ASP A 94 13.63 -15.75 18.07
CA ASP A 94 12.46 -16.27 18.79
C ASP A 94 12.62 -16.20 20.32
N ASP A 95 13.85 -16.40 20.82
CA ASP A 95 14.18 -16.28 22.23
C ASP A 95 15.56 -15.61 22.40
N LEU A 96 15.65 -14.68 23.35
CA LEU A 96 16.90 -13.99 23.70
C LEU A 96 17.79 -14.81 24.64
N ASP A 97 17.21 -15.79 25.34
CA ASP A 97 17.90 -16.61 26.33
C ASP A 97 18.43 -17.93 25.71
N GLU A 98 17.98 -18.31 24.51
CA GLU A 98 18.36 -19.54 23.83
C GLU A 98 19.29 -19.28 22.62
N GLY A 99 20.52 -19.78 22.69
CA GLY A 99 21.55 -19.51 21.67
C GLY A 99 21.33 -20.16 20.29
N ASN A 100 20.38 -21.11 20.18
CA ASN A 100 20.06 -21.81 18.94
C ASN A 100 18.62 -21.52 18.45
N ALA A 101 17.96 -20.48 19.00
CA ALA A 101 16.65 -20.06 18.54
C ALA A 101 16.71 -19.63 17.07
N ASN A 102 15.57 -19.66 16.37
CA ASN A 102 15.53 -19.20 14.99
C ASN A 102 15.80 -17.69 14.93
N GLU A 103 16.62 -17.29 13.96
CA GLU A 103 17.01 -15.90 13.77
C GLU A 103 16.63 -15.38 12.39
N ILE A 104 16.27 -14.10 12.34
CA ILE A 104 16.10 -13.35 11.09
C ILE A 104 17.09 -12.20 11.10
N VAL A 105 17.97 -12.17 10.11
CA VAL A 105 18.93 -11.09 9.90
C VAL A 105 18.44 -10.21 8.76
N ILE A 106 18.17 -8.94 9.07
CA ILE A 106 17.66 -7.96 8.11
C ILE A 106 18.76 -6.94 7.85
N GLU A 107 19.16 -6.77 6.58
CA GLU A 107 20.19 -5.81 6.20
C GLU A 107 19.64 -4.78 5.22
N ARG A 108 19.81 -3.50 5.53
CA ARG A 108 19.41 -2.40 4.64
C ARG A 108 20.43 -1.27 4.61
N ASN A 109 20.60 -0.64 3.46
CA ASN A 109 21.46 0.55 3.30
C ASN A 109 20.73 1.74 2.69
N PHE A 110 21.43 2.86 2.55
CA PHE A 110 20.90 4.14 2.04
C PHE A 110 21.30 4.47 0.61
N LEU A 111 21.95 3.52 -0.07
CA LEU A 111 22.46 3.71 -1.43
C LEU A 111 21.32 3.64 -2.46
N SER A 112 21.62 3.93 -3.71
CA SER A 112 20.63 3.94 -4.80
C SER A 112 21.07 3.05 -5.95
N LYS A 113 20.11 2.69 -6.82
CA LYS A 113 20.31 1.83 -7.99
C LYS A 113 20.90 0.48 -7.60
N ASN A 114 21.94 0.04 -8.30
CA ASN A 114 22.55 -1.29 -8.18
C ASN A 114 23.33 -1.51 -6.87
N LYS A 115 23.47 -0.46 -6.05
CA LYS A 115 24.15 -0.54 -4.74
C LYS A 115 23.18 -0.71 -3.57
N ILE A 116 21.87 -0.75 -3.83
CA ILE A 116 20.86 -0.94 -2.78
C ILE A 116 21.04 -2.32 -2.15
N ILE A 117 21.11 -2.35 -0.82
CA ILE A 117 21.07 -3.58 -0.03
C ILE A 117 19.70 -3.63 0.63
N ARG A 118 18.98 -4.73 0.38
CA ARG A 118 17.73 -5.11 1.03
C ARG A 118 17.73 -6.62 1.16
N ARG A 119 18.32 -7.11 2.26
CA ARG A 119 18.50 -8.54 2.47
C ARG A 119 17.75 -9.04 3.67
N ILE A 120 17.31 -10.28 3.56
CA ILE A 120 16.82 -11.08 4.68
C ILE A 120 17.60 -12.40 4.65
N ASN A 121 18.26 -12.76 5.75
CA ASN A 121 19.07 -13.96 5.87
C ASN A 121 20.11 -14.13 4.74
N GLY A 122 20.72 -13.02 4.33
CA GLY A 122 21.73 -12.99 3.25
C GLY A 122 21.19 -13.05 1.82
N GLN A 123 19.87 -13.17 1.62
CA GLN A 123 19.24 -13.14 0.29
C GLN A 123 18.77 -11.73 -0.07
N ASP A 124 19.03 -11.27 -1.29
CA ASP A 124 18.61 -9.95 -1.80
C ASP A 124 17.16 -9.97 -2.31
N TYR A 125 16.39 -8.93 -1.97
CA TYR A 125 14.99 -8.77 -2.37
C TYR A 125 14.72 -7.42 -3.05
N THR A 126 13.71 -7.39 -3.93
CA THR A 126 13.17 -6.14 -4.47
C THR A 126 12.35 -5.39 -3.42
N GLU A 127 11.93 -4.15 -3.73
CA GLU A 127 11.10 -3.36 -2.81
C GLU A 127 9.74 -4.02 -2.53
N ASP A 128 9.13 -4.61 -3.56
CA ASP A 128 7.81 -5.22 -3.47
C ASP A 128 7.84 -6.58 -2.77
N GLU A 129 8.91 -7.37 -2.97
CA GLU A 129 9.06 -8.70 -2.35
C GLU A 129 9.49 -8.61 -0.88
N PHE A 130 10.29 -7.61 -0.52
CA PHE A 130 10.90 -7.52 0.81
C PHE A 130 9.87 -7.50 1.95
N GLU A 131 8.78 -6.73 1.81
CA GLU A 131 7.74 -6.67 2.84
C GLU A 131 6.98 -8.00 2.94
N ILE A 132 6.73 -8.67 1.81
CA ILE A 132 6.00 -9.94 1.74
C ILE A 132 6.80 -11.05 2.40
N GLU A 133 8.09 -11.16 2.10
CA GLU A 133 8.95 -12.19 2.67
C GLU A 133 9.19 -11.96 4.17
N LEU A 134 9.38 -10.71 4.58
CA LEU A 134 9.52 -10.39 6.00
C LEU A 134 8.23 -10.69 6.78
N LEU A 135 7.06 -10.44 6.19
CA LEU A 135 5.76 -10.80 6.77
C LEU A 135 5.64 -12.31 7.01
N LYS A 136 5.97 -13.12 6.00
CA LYS A 136 5.94 -14.59 6.09
C LYS A 136 6.87 -15.14 7.17
N LEU A 137 8.06 -14.56 7.31
CA LEU A 137 9.04 -15.02 8.28
C LEU A 137 8.66 -14.66 9.73
N ILE A 138 8.09 -13.47 9.95
CA ILE A 138 7.68 -13.04 11.30
C ILE A 138 6.31 -13.62 11.70
N PHE A 139 5.40 -13.78 10.74
CA PHE A 139 4.03 -14.24 10.95
C PHE A 139 3.70 -15.39 9.97
N PRO A 140 4.25 -16.60 10.16
CA PRO A 140 4.09 -17.71 9.21
C PRO A 140 2.65 -18.19 9.04
N GLU A 141 1.81 -18.04 10.07
CA GLU A 141 0.38 -18.35 10.02
C GLU A 141 -0.45 -17.32 9.23
N HIS A 142 0.15 -16.18 8.85
CA HIS A 142 -0.54 -15.15 8.09
C HIS A 142 -0.58 -15.49 6.59
N LEU A 143 -1.68 -16.09 6.15
CA LEU A 143 -1.87 -16.53 4.76
C LEU A 143 -2.59 -15.52 3.85
N ALA A 144 -3.07 -14.40 4.39
CA ALA A 144 -3.79 -13.38 3.63
C ALA A 144 -2.84 -12.27 3.15
N ASP A 145 -3.24 -11.50 2.13
CA ASP A 145 -2.46 -10.33 1.68
C ASP A 145 -2.60 -9.12 2.63
N LYS A 146 -3.59 -9.17 3.52
CA LYS A 146 -3.95 -8.09 4.45
C LYS A 146 -4.27 -8.66 5.83
N PRO A 147 -3.88 -7.96 6.92
CA PRO A 147 -3.18 -6.68 6.92
C PRO A 147 -1.69 -6.81 6.54
N SER A 148 -1.12 -5.79 5.89
CA SER A 148 0.30 -5.81 5.52
C SER A 148 1.20 -5.73 6.77
N LEU A 149 2.48 -6.10 6.64
CA LEU A 149 3.43 -6.00 7.75
C LEU A 149 3.46 -4.60 8.36
N ARG A 150 3.47 -3.56 7.52
CA ARG A 150 3.42 -2.16 7.96
C ARG A 150 2.17 -1.84 8.79
N GLN A 151 1.04 -2.47 8.48
CA GLN A 151 -0.21 -2.29 9.23
C GLN A 151 -0.13 -3.01 10.58
N ILE A 152 0.39 -4.25 10.61
CA ILE A 152 0.54 -5.06 11.82
C ILE A 152 1.47 -4.39 12.84
N ILE A 153 2.66 -3.95 12.41
CA ILE A 153 3.65 -3.35 13.31
C ILE A 153 3.32 -1.91 13.71
N SER A 154 2.27 -1.31 13.13
CA SER A 154 1.91 0.10 13.38
C SER A 154 1.55 0.38 14.84
N HIS A 155 1.06 -0.62 15.57
CA HIS A 155 0.78 -0.52 17.00
C HIS A 155 2.04 -0.50 17.87
N ASN A 156 3.15 -1.05 17.36
CA ASN A 156 4.39 -1.25 18.11
C ASN A 156 5.38 -0.11 17.91
N ILE A 157 5.41 0.50 16.72
CA ILE A 157 6.36 1.56 16.36
C ILE A 157 5.74 2.94 16.60
N ARG A 158 5.91 3.49 17.81
CA ARG A 158 5.29 4.75 18.25
C ARG A 158 6.29 5.89 18.41
N TYR A 159 6.69 6.50 17.29
CA TYR A 159 7.54 7.69 17.31
C TYR A 159 6.98 8.89 16.52
N LYS A 160 5.88 8.71 15.78
CA LYS A 160 5.21 9.81 15.08
C LYS A 160 4.06 10.33 15.94
N ASP A 161 3.79 11.63 15.88
CA ASP A 161 2.73 12.28 16.65
C ASP A 161 1.38 11.60 16.52
N GLN A 162 1.04 11.15 15.30
CA GLN A 162 -0.22 10.44 15.07
C GLN A 162 -0.33 9.14 15.89
N HIS A 163 0.75 8.39 16.04
CA HIS A 163 0.77 7.15 16.84
C HIS A 163 0.84 7.42 18.35
N LEU A 164 1.38 8.57 18.74
CA LEU A 164 1.43 9.00 20.14
C LEU A 164 0.05 9.48 20.63
N ASN A 165 -0.68 10.20 19.78
CA ASN A 165 -1.99 10.76 20.12
C ASN A 165 -3.14 9.76 19.98
N ASN A 166 -2.99 8.72 19.15
CA ASN A 166 -4.04 7.73 18.91
C ASN A 166 -3.64 6.37 19.48
N THR A 167 -4.36 5.93 20.51
CA THR A 167 -4.11 4.63 21.15
C THR A 167 -4.58 3.44 20.30
N LEU A 168 -5.72 3.58 19.61
CA LEU A 168 -6.35 2.49 18.86
C LEU A 168 -6.17 2.62 17.35
N LYS A 169 -6.27 3.85 16.82
CA LYS A 169 -6.19 4.14 15.38
C LYS A 169 -4.80 4.60 14.97
N THR A 170 -3.92 3.62 14.74
CA THR A 170 -2.49 3.81 14.44
C THR A 170 -2.16 3.83 12.95
N LEU A 171 -3.06 3.42 12.05
CA LEU A 171 -2.83 3.48 10.60
C LEU A 171 -2.91 4.92 10.08
N SER A 172 -2.67 5.11 8.78
CA SER A 172 -2.73 6.44 8.16
C SER A 172 -4.10 7.10 8.34
N ARG A 173 -4.15 8.44 8.32
CA ARG A 173 -5.43 9.18 8.35
C ARG A 173 -6.40 8.85 7.22
N TYR A 174 -5.89 8.25 6.15
CA TYR A 174 -6.64 7.86 4.96
C TYR A 174 -7.10 6.41 5.00
N SER A 175 -6.71 5.67 6.04
CA SER A 175 -7.11 4.29 6.20
C SER A 175 -8.59 4.19 6.54
N SER A 176 -9.26 3.31 5.82
CA SER A 176 -10.68 3.01 5.93
C SER A 176 -10.99 2.21 7.19
N ASP A 177 -12.23 2.28 7.66
CA ASP A 177 -12.67 1.46 8.79
C ASP A 177 -12.60 -0.05 8.45
N THR A 178 -12.74 -0.44 7.17
CA THR A 178 -12.53 -1.82 6.71
C THR A 178 -11.09 -2.30 6.86
N GLU A 179 -10.10 -1.43 6.67
CA GLU A 179 -8.69 -1.76 6.91
C GLU A 179 -8.43 -1.90 8.42
N TYR A 180 -9.04 -1.07 9.25
CA TYR A 180 -8.96 -1.20 10.71
C TYR A 180 -9.63 -2.47 11.22
N GLU A 181 -10.81 -2.81 10.70
CA GLU A 181 -11.50 -4.06 11.04
C GLU A 181 -10.60 -5.27 10.72
N THR A 182 -10.00 -5.27 9.53
CA THR A 182 -9.03 -6.30 9.12
C THR A 182 -7.87 -6.42 10.10
N LEU A 183 -7.26 -5.29 10.45
CA LEU A 183 -6.15 -5.25 11.40
C LEU A 183 -6.56 -5.76 12.79
N TYR A 184 -7.73 -5.36 13.29
CA TYR A 184 -8.21 -5.79 14.59
C TYR A 184 -8.58 -7.26 14.62
N LEU A 185 -9.19 -7.80 13.55
CA LEU A 185 -9.44 -9.23 13.42
C LEU A 185 -8.13 -10.02 13.48
N PHE A 186 -7.10 -9.57 12.74
CA PHE A 186 -5.77 -10.16 12.81
C PHE A 186 -5.18 -10.12 14.22
N LEU A 187 -5.21 -8.96 14.89
CA LEU A 187 -4.67 -8.81 16.25
C LEU A 187 -5.42 -9.64 17.30
N LEU A 188 -6.70 -9.96 17.06
CA LEU A 188 -7.51 -10.83 17.92
C LEU A 188 -7.35 -12.32 17.59
N GLY A 189 -6.53 -12.68 16.59
CA GLY A 189 -6.34 -14.06 16.14
C GLY A 189 -7.52 -14.61 15.34
N CYS A 190 -8.38 -13.74 14.80
CA CYS A 190 -9.48 -14.13 13.93
C CYS A 190 -9.01 -14.18 12.48
N GLU A 191 -8.92 -15.39 11.91
CA GLU A 191 -8.56 -15.57 10.50
C GLU A 191 -9.73 -15.20 9.59
N PHE A 192 -9.51 -14.22 8.71
CA PHE A 192 -10.46 -13.88 7.66
C PHE A 192 -9.75 -13.87 6.32
N TYR A 193 -9.98 -14.90 5.52
CA TYR A 193 -9.30 -15.05 4.22
C TYR A 193 -9.96 -14.23 3.09
N LYS A 194 -11.17 -13.72 3.31
CA LYS A 194 -11.96 -12.95 2.32
C LYS A 194 -11.86 -11.43 2.50
N VAL A 195 -10.79 -10.95 3.13
CA VAL A 195 -10.58 -9.50 3.36
C VAL A 195 -10.59 -8.74 2.06
N ASN A 196 -9.82 -9.18 1.07
CA ASN A 196 -9.68 -8.50 -0.22
C ASN A 196 -11.04 -8.42 -0.94
N GLU A 197 -11.77 -9.54 -0.99
CA GLU A 197 -13.13 -9.58 -1.56
C GLU A 197 -14.06 -8.57 -0.87
N LYS A 198 -14.05 -8.51 0.46
CA LYS A 198 -14.88 -7.57 1.23
C LYS A 198 -14.52 -6.11 0.91
N GLN A 199 -13.22 -5.79 0.86
CA GLN A 199 -12.75 -4.43 0.55
C GLN A 199 -13.12 -4.02 -0.88
N GLU A 200 -12.98 -4.92 -1.86
CA GLU A 200 -13.36 -4.69 -3.25
C GLU A 200 -14.87 -4.45 -3.39
N ILE A 201 -15.69 -5.32 -2.81
CA ILE A 201 -17.15 -5.21 -2.85
C ILE A 201 -17.59 -3.90 -2.20
N THR A 202 -17.01 -3.54 -1.05
CA THR A 202 -17.33 -2.28 -0.36
C THR A 202 -16.96 -1.06 -1.22
N THR A 203 -15.86 -1.14 -1.96
CA THR A 203 -15.42 -0.07 -2.87
C THR A 203 -16.38 0.07 -4.05
N LYS A 204 -16.75 -1.04 -4.69
CA LYS A 204 -17.75 -1.08 -5.77
C LYS A 204 -19.09 -0.52 -5.29
N LEU A 205 -19.56 -0.95 -4.11
CA LEU A 205 -20.79 -0.45 -3.51
C LEU A 205 -20.77 1.08 -3.30
N LYS A 206 -19.65 1.63 -2.81
CA LYS A 206 -19.49 3.09 -2.65
C LYS A 206 -19.51 3.82 -4.00
N GLN A 207 -18.92 3.24 -5.04
CA GLN A 207 -18.96 3.80 -6.40
C GLN A 207 -20.39 3.84 -6.93
N GLU A 208 -21.13 2.75 -6.80
CA GLU A 208 -22.54 2.66 -7.20
C GLU A 208 -23.43 3.65 -6.44
N ILE A 209 -23.27 3.75 -5.12
CA ILE A 209 -24.01 4.73 -4.30
C ILE A 209 -23.68 6.16 -4.74
N THR A 210 -22.41 6.45 -5.03
CA THR A 210 -21.99 7.78 -5.48
C THR A 210 -22.55 8.10 -6.86
N PHE A 211 -22.60 7.12 -7.76
CA PHE A 211 -23.18 7.26 -9.08
C PHE A 211 -24.68 7.50 -9.00
N LYS A 212 -25.40 6.67 -8.23
CA LYS A 212 -26.82 6.85 -7.92
C LYS A 212 -27.11 8.25 -7.39
N ASN A 213 -26.37 8.70 -6.38
CA ASN A 213 -26.54 10.04 -5.80
C ASN A 213 -26.26 11.18 -6.80
N ARG A 214 -25.46 10.95 -7.85
CA ARG A 214 -25.25 11.96 -8.90
C ARG A 214 -26.41 11.99 -9.90
N LEU A 215 -26.94 10.83 -10.28
CA LEU A 215 -28.12 10.75 -11.14
C LEU A 215 -29.33 11.39 -10.45
N GLU A 216 -29.55 11.05 -9.18
CA GLU A 216 -30.67 11.54 -8.38
C GLU A 216 -30.62 13.04 -8.05
N LYS A 217 -29.52 13.75 -8.37
CA LYS A 217 -29.44 15.22 -8.24
C LYS A 217 -30.20 15.97 -9.33
N GLN A 218 -30.29 15.39 -10.53
CA GLN A 218 -30.93 16.05 -11.66
C GLN A 218 -32.42 15.70 -11.72
N GLN A 219 -32.73 14.42 -11.52
CA GLN A 219 -34.09 13.89 -11.58
C GLN A 219 -34.22 12.73 -10.60
N SER A 220 -35.41 12.54 -10.05
CA SER A 220 -35.66 11.42 -9.14
C SER A 220 -35.72 10.10 -9.90
N LYS A 221 -35.57 8.97 -9.20
CA LYS A 221 -35.76 7.63 -9.77
C LYS A 221 -37.09 7.51 -10.53
N ASN A 222 -38.16 8.08 -9.98
CA ASN A 222 -39.49 8.03 -10.59
C ASN A 222 -39.54 8.83 -11.90
N ASP A 223 -38.87 9.97 -11.97
CA ASP A 223 -38.82 10.80 -13.19
C ASP A 223 -38.11 10.05 -14.32
N TYR A 224 -36.99 9.36 -14.00
CA TYR A 224 -36.30 8.50 -14.95
C TYR A 224 -37.15 7.30 -15.41
N GLU A 225 -37.92 6.69 -14.50
CA GLU A 225 -38.84 5.59 -14.86
C GLU A 225 -39.95 6.06 -15.79
N ILE A 226 -40.52 7.24 -15.55
CA ILE A 226 -41.54 7.83 -16.41
C ILE A 226 -40.94 8.16 -17.79
N ALA A 227 -39.77 8.80 -17.83
CA ALA A 227 -39.09 9.13 -19.08
C ALA A 227 -38.75 7.86 -19.89
N LEU A 228 -38.26 6.81 -19.23
CA LEU A 228 -37.97 5.53 -19.88
C LEU A 228 -39.24 4.90 -20.46
N SER A 229 -40.33 4.86 -19.69
CA SER A 229 -41.61 4.33 -20.17
C SER A 229 -42.16 5.09 -21.38
N LEU A 230 -42.00 6.42 -21.42
CA LEU A 230 -42.40 7.23 -22.59
C LEU A 230 -41.57 6.87 -23.83
N ILE A 231 -40.26 6.72 -23.67
CA ILE A 231 -39.35 6.34 -24.77
C ILE A 231 -39.65 4.92 -25.25
N ASP A 232 -39.87 3.97 -24.34
CA ASP A 232 -40.19 2.58 -24.69
C ASP A 232 -41.50 2.49 -25.47
N ASN A 233 -42.52 3.25 -25.06
CA ASN A 233 -43.78 3.34 -25.80
C ASN A 233 -43.56 3.94 -27.21
N GLU A 234 -42.75 4.99 -27.33
CA GLU A 234 -42.42 5.58 -28.64
C GLU A 234 -41.67 4.60 -29.54
N ILE A 235 -40.74 3.80 -28.97
CA ILE A 235 -40.06 2.72 -29.69
C ILE A 235 -41.05 1.66 -30.16
N GLU A 236 -42.02 1.27 -29.34
CA GLU A 236 -43.08 0.33 -29.74
C GLU A 236 -43.92 0.89 -30.89
N GLU A 237 -44.38 2.14 -30.80
CA GLU A 237 -45.15 2.79 -31.87
C GLU A 237 -44.37 2.88 -33.19
N LEU A 238 -43.08 3.22 -33.12
CA LEU A 238 -42.20 3.26 -34.28
C LEU A 238 -41.96 1.87 -34.87
N ASN A 239 -41.83 0.83 -34.03
CA ASN A 239 -41.71 -0.55 -34.49
C ASN A 239 -42.99 -1.05 -35.15
N GLU A 240 -44.17 -0.72 -34.61
CA GLU A 240 -45.45 -1.01 -35.28
C GLU A 240 -45.56 -0.28 -36.62
N SER A 241 -45.18 1.00 -36.66
CA SER A 241 -45.19 1.79 -37.89
C SER A 241 -44.24 1.20 -38.93
N LYS A 242 -43.04 0.75 -38.51
CA LYS A 242 -42.09 0.03 -39.35
C LYS A 242 -42.65 -1.29 -39.88
N ALA A 243 -43.39 -2.04 -39.07
CA ALA A 243 -44.01 -3.30 -39.48
C ALA A 243 -45.19 -3.09 -40.45
N ARG A 244 -45.93 -1.98 -40.33
CA ARG A 244 -47.04 -1.61 -41.23
C ARG A 244 -46.57 -1.02 -42.55
N LEU A 245 -45.39 -0.40 -42.55
CA LEU A 245 -44.68 -0.08 -43.77
C LEU A 245 -44.31 -1.44 -44.41
N ASN A 246 -45.02 -1.82 -45.47
CA ASN A 246 -44.73 -2.98 -46.34
C ASN A 246 -43.37 -2.81 -47.05
N ILE A 247 -42.31 -2.57 -46.29
CA ILE A 247 -40.94 -2.52 -46.76
C ILE A 247 -40.58 -3.97 -47.01
N ASN A 248 -40.42 -4.30 -48.28
CA ASN A 248 -39.88 -5.58 -48.71
C ASN A 248 -38.61 -5.86 -47.89
N GLU A 249 -38.62 -6.90 -47.04
CA GLU A 249 -37.47 -7.27 -46.20
C GLU A 249 -36.23 -7.54 -47.06
N ASN A 250 -36.42 -7.90 -48.33
CA ASN A 250 -35.38 -8.13 -49.32
C ASN A 250 -35.10 -6.90 -50.20
N PHE A 251 -35.60 -5.70 -49.86
CA PHE A 251 -35.41 -4.49 -50.68
C PHE A 251 -33.93 -4.24 -50.99
N GLU A 252 -33.06 -4.40 -50.01
CA GLU A 252 -31.61 -4.23 -50.17
C GLU A 252 -30.98 -5.33 -51.04
N ALA A 253 -31.49 -6.57 -50.95
CA ALA A 253 -31.06 -7.69 -51.79
C ALA A 253 -31.53 -7.51 -53.26
N ASP A 254 -32.77 -7.06 -53.46
CA ASP A 254 -33.37 -6.80 -54.77
C ASP A 254 -32.68 -5.61 -55.47
N LEU A 255 -32.36 -4.55 -54.73
CA LEU A 255 -31.62 -3.39 -55.25
C LEU A 255 -30.20 -3.78 -55.66
N ASN A 256 -29.54 -4.64 -54.89
CA ASN A 256 -28.25 -5.23 -55.25
C ASN A 256 -28.34 -6.14 -56.49
N ASN A 257 -29.39 -6.94 -56.62
CA ASN A 257 -29.63 -7.76 -57.82
C ASN A 257 -29.89 -6.90 -59.05
N LEU A 258 -30.64 -5.81 -58.92
CA LEU A 258 -30.92 -4.87 -59.99
C LEU A 258 -29.64 -4.14 -60.44
N ASN A 259 -28.78 -3.73 -59.50
CA ASN A 259 -27.47 -3.16 -59.81
C ASN A 259 -26.56 -4.15 -60.53
N LYS A 260 -26.53 -5.41 -60.10
CA LYS A 260 -25.78 -6.48 -60.81
C LYS A 260 -26.32 -6.73 -62.22
N LEU A 261 -27.64 -6.69 -62.41
CA LEU A 261 -28.28 -6.81 -63.72
C LEU A 261 -27.92 -5.61 -64.63
N LYS A 262 -28.01 -4.37 -64.13
CA LYS A 262 -27.56 -3.17 -64.85
C LYS A 262 -26.10 -3.27 -65.28
N TYR A 263 -25.24 -3.73 -64.38
CA TYR A 263 -23.83 -3.93 -64.69
C TYR A 263 -23.62 -4.98 -65.79
N LYS A 264 -24.34 -6.12 -65.73
CA LYS A 264 -24.30 -7.16 -66.78
C LYS A 264 -24.79 -6.64 -68.12
N ILE A 265 -25.90 -5.89 -68.15
CA ILE A 265 -26.46 -5.29 -69.36
C ILE A 265 -25.45 -4.31 -69.98
N ASN A 266 -24.88 -3.41 -69.19
CA ASN A 266 -23.86 -2.47 -69.67
C ASN A 266 -22.62 -3.18 -70.23
N LYS A 267 -22.24 -4.32 -69.64
CA LYS A 267 -21.11 -5.14 -70.11
C LYS A 267 -21.42 -5.92 -71.40
N SER A 268 -22.68 -6.27 -71.66
CA SER A 268 -23.12 -6.93 -72.90
C SER A 268 -23.51 -5.95 -74.03
N SER A 269 -23.67 -4.66 -73.72
CA SER A 269 -23.98 -3.59 -74.68
C SER A 269 -22.75 -2.74 -75.06
N SER A 270 -21.56 -3.15 -74.63
CA SER A 270 -20.25 -2.69 -75.12
C SER A 270 -19.60 -3.79 -75.96
#